data_AF-A0AAE0HYN9-F1
#
_entry.id   AF-A0AAE0HYN9-F1
#
_cell.length_a   1.000
_cell.length_b   1.000
_cell.length_c   1.000
_cell.angle_alpha   90.00
_cell.angle_beta   90.00
_cell.angle_gamma   90.00
#
_symmetry.space_group_name_H-M   'P 1'
#
loop_
_entity.id
_entity.type
_entity.pdbx_description
1 polymer ?
#
loop_
_entity_poly.entity_id
_entity_poly.type
_entity_poly.pdbx_seq_one_letter_code
_entity_poly.pdbx_strand_id
1 'polypeptide(L)'
;MSWFRITLHRSAIGLPERTHGVLKALGLRRRSQVVFHPVEPQFAGMIMKVKELVKVEEVERPLSKWEIKNERRPDAGFYVEKAAPRDGGAVLRRLRQLRGEDVVDEEVKL
;
A
#
# COMPACT_ATOMS: atom_id res chain seq x y z
N MET A 1 -18.68 -1.88 -10.39
CA MET A 1 -18.07 -0.70 -11.03
C MET A 1 -16.59 -0.97 -11.12
N SER A 2 -15.99 -0.91 -12.31
CA SER A 2 -14.58 -1.26 -12.51
C SER A 2 -13.66 -0.05 -12.32
N TRP A 3 -12.37 -0.34 -12.15
CA TRP A 3 -11.30 0.62 -11.88
C TRP A 3 -10.13 0.40 -12.82
N PHE A 4 -9.45 1.48 -13.20
CA PHE A 4 -8.16 1.43 -13.87
C PHE A 4 -7.05 1.31 -12.84
N ARG A 5 -6.29 0.21 -12.89
CA ARG A 5 -4.98 0.08 -12.25
C ARG A 5 -3.93 0.64 -13.21
N ILE A 6 -3.43 1.83 -12.92
CA ILE A 6 -2.47 2.53 -13.77
C ILE A 6 -1.09 2.43 -13.13
N THR A 7 -0.12 1.92 -13.88
CA THR A 7 1.28 1.83 -13.46
C THR A 7 2.17 2.66 -14.38
N LEU A 8 2.98 3.55 -13.83
CA LEU A 8 3.98 4.28 -14.62
C LEU A 8 5.16 3.36 -14.98
N HIS A 9 5.21 2.88 -16.21
CA HIS A 9 6.22 1.93 -16.67
C HIS A 9 7.50 2.63 -17.16
N ARG A 10 7.34 3.70 -17.94
CA ARG A 10 8.45 4.54 -18.44
C ARG A 10 8.50 5.89 -17.74
N SER A 11 9.69 6.48 -17.67
CA SER A 11 9.88 7.82 -17.12
C SER A 11 9.45 8.87 -18.15
N ALA A 12 9.04 10.05 -17.67
CA ALA A 12 8.73 11.19 -18.53
C ALA A 12 9.92 12.12 -18.79
N ILE A 13 11.15 11.70 -18.45
CA ILE A 13 12.34 12.55 -18.63
C ILE A 13 12.48 12.96 -20.11
N GLY A 14 12.73 14.26 -20.33
CA GLY A 14 12.88 14.82 -21.68
C GLY A 14 11.57 14.95 -22.47
N LEU A 15 10.40 14.74 -21.85
CA LEU A 15 9.10 15.00 -22.47
C LEU A 15 8.58 16.41 -22.14
N PRO A 16 7.66 16.96 -22.94
CA PRO A 16 7.09 18.28 -22.69
C PRO A 16 6.36 18.38 -21.34
N GLU A 17 6.32 19.58 -20.76
CA GLU A 17 5.65 19.87 -19.48
C GLU A 17 4.17 19.46 -19.46
N ARG A 18 3.51 19.51 -20.62
CA ARG A 18 2.12 19.04 -20.77
C ARG A 18 1.97 17.56 -20.37
N THR A 19 2.93 16.71 -20.74
CA THR A 19 2.95 15.29 -20.37
C THR A 19 3.18 15.12 -18.87
N HIS A 20 4.10 15.90 -18.30
CA HIS A 20 4.32 15.95 -16.85
C HIS A 20 3.06 16.36 -16.08
N GLY A 21 2.33 17.36 -16.58
CA GLY A 21 1.05 17.81 -16.02
C GLY A 21 0.00 16.72 -15.98
N VAL A 22 -0.14 15.93 -17.06
CA VAL A 22 -1.10 14.80 -17.11
C VAL A 22 -0.71 13.71 -16.11
N LEU A 23 0.57 13.33 -16.03
CA LEU A 23 1.03 12.34 -15.06
C LEU A 23 0.83 12.80 -13.61
N LYS A 24 1.09 14.08 -13.34
CA LYS A 24 0.85 14.70 -12.02
C LYS A 24 -0.64 14.70 -11.66
N ALA A 25 -1.52 15.01 -12.61
CA ALA A 25 -2.98 14.96 -12.42
C ALA A 25 -3.48 13.54 -12.13
N LEU A 26 -2.91 12.53 -12.80
CA LEU A 26 -3.18 11.11 -12.52
C LEU A 26 -2.58 10.64 -11.17
N GLY A 27 -1.69 11.42 -10.54
CA GLY A 27 -1.03 11.08 -9.27
C GLY A 27 0.24 10.24 -9.40
N LEU A 28 0.79 10.10 -10.61
CA LEU A 28 1.99 9.33 -10.91
C LEU A 28 3.24 10.22 -10.78
N ARG A 29 3.97 10.09 -9.68
CA ARG A 29 5.17 10.91 -9.37
C ARG A 29 6.48 10.18 -9.63
N ARG A 30 6.52 8.86 -9.46
CA ARG A 30 7.72 8.03 -9.63
C ARG A 30 7.43 6.80 -10.46
N ARG A 31 8.48 6.25 -11.10
CA ARG A 31 8.38 5.00 -11.87
C ARG A 31 7.90 3.84 -10.99
N SER A 32 7.20 2.89 -11.60
CA SER A 32 6.61 1.71 -10.96
C SER A 32 5.61 2.02 -9.83
N GLN A 33 5.17 3.27 -9.73
CA GLN A 33 4.05 3.64 -8.87
C GLN A 33 2.75 3.18 -9.51
N VAL A 34 1.86 2.66 -8.66
CA VAL A 34 0.51 2.21 -9.03
C VAL A 34 -0.50 3.18 -8.42
N VAL A 35 -1.48 3.60 -9.21
CA VAL A 35 -2.62 4.42 -8.78
C VAL A 35 -3.89 3.81 -9.34
N PHE A 36 -5.00 3.95 -8.60
CA PHE A 36 -6.31 3.48 -9.01
C PHE A 36 -7.25 4.66 -9.24
N HIS A 37 -7.96 4.64 -10.37
CA HIS A 37 -9.01 5.61 -10.71
C HIS A 37 -10.25 4.86 -11.20
N PRO A 38 -11.47 5.38 -10.98
CA PRO A 38 -12.69 4.76 -11.50
C PRO A 38 -12.69 4.78 -13.04
N VAL A 39 -13.39 3.82 -13.66
CA VAL A 39 -13.54 3.79 -15.11
C VAL A 39 -14.52 4.88 -15.55
N GLU A 40 -13.96 6.05 -15.84
CA GLU A 40 -14.69 7.22 -16.36
C GLU A 40 -13.99 7.80 -17.60
N PRO A 41 -14.74 8.43 -18.53
CA PRO A 41 -14.18 8.99 -19.76
C PRO A 41 -13.06 10.01 -19.53
N GLN A 42 -13.11 10.77 -18.43
CA GLN A 42 -12.07 11.74 -18.07
C GLN A 42 -10.71 11.08 -17.83
N PHE A 43 -10.69 9.97 -17.10
CA PHE A 43 -9.47 9.22 -16.81
C PHE A 43 -8.98 8.49 -18.05
N ALA A 44 -9.90 7.91 -18.84
CA ALA A 44 -9.56 7.28 -20.12
C ALA A 44 -8.88 8.27 -21.07
N GLY A 45 -9.39 9.49 -21.20
CA GLY A 45 -8.79 10.55 -22.02
C GLY A 45 -7.41 11.00 -21.52
N MET A 46 -7.22 11.08 -20.20
CA MET A 46 -5.90 11.36 -19.61
C MET A 46 -4.90 10.23 -19.87
N ILE A 47 -5.31 8.98 -19.67
CA ILE A 47 -4.51 7.79 -19.95
C ILE A 47 -4.07 7.76 -21.42
N MET A 48 -4.99 8.04 -22.36
CA MET A 48 -4.68 8.01 -23.79
C MET A 48 -3.62 9.03 -24.22
N LYS A 49 -3.48 10.16 -23.51
CA LYS A 49 -2.42 11.14 -23.74
C LYS A 49 -1.03 10.66 -23.31
N VAL A 50 -0.96 9.66 -22.43
CA VAL A 50 0.29 9.13 -21.86
C VAL A 50 0.41 7.61 -22.03
N LYS A 51 -0.31 7.04 -23.01
CA LYS A 51 -0.44 5.59 -23.22
C LYS A 51 0.89 4.88 -23.44
N GLU A 52 1.89 5.59 -23.95
CA GLU A 52 3.24 5.07 -24.15
C GLU A 52 4.00 4.94 -22.83
N LEU A 53 3.63 5.68 -21.78
CA LEU A 53 4.35 5.69 -20.50
C LEU A 53 3.74 4.76 -19.46
N VAL A 54 2.44 4.47 -19.58
CA VAL A 54 1.67 3.76 -18.55
C VAL A 54 1.28 2.35 -19.01
N LYS A 55 1.20 1.43 -18.06
CA LYS A 55 0.51 0.15 -18.20
C LYS A 55 -0.84 0.26 -17.49
N VAL A 56 -1.91 -0.15 -18.15
CA VAL A 56 -3.27 -0.09 -17.61
C VAL A 56 -3.85 -1.49 -17.56
N GLU A 57 -4.46 -1.82 -16.44
CA GLU A 57 -5.21 -3.04 -16.22
C GLU A 57 -6.58 -2.66 -15.65
N GLU A 58 -7.64 -3.31 -16.11
CA GLU A 58 -8.97 -3.17 -15.50
C GLU A 58 -9.07 -4.11 -14.29
N VAL A 59 -9.54 -3.58 -13.16
CA VAL A 59 -9.72 -4.34 -11.92
C VAL A 59 -11.10 -4.05 -11.33
N GLU A 60 -11.64 -5.02 -10.59
CA GLU A 60 -12.96 -4.87 -9.97
C GLU A 60 -12.95 -3.88 -8.81
N ARG A 61 -11.87 -3.86 -8.02
CA ARG A 61 -11.72 -2.99 -6.85
C ARG A 61 -10.35 -2.33 -6.78
N PRO A 62 -10.23 -1.11 -6.21
CA PRO A 62 -8.95 -0.49 -5.92
C PRO A 62 -8.32 -1.15 -4.69
N LEU A 63 -7.00 -1.31 -4.70
CA LEU A 63 -6.24 -1.76 -3.53
C LEU A 63 -5.75 -0.56 -2.72
N SER A 64 -5.82 -0.67 -1.40
CA SER A 64 -5.21 0.30 -0.49
C SER A 64 -3.68 0.24 -0.57
N LYS A 65 -3.02 1.32 -0.17
CA LYS A 65 -1.55 1.38 -0.10
C LYS A 65 -0.95 0.27 0.76
N TRP A 66 -1.65 -0.15 1.81
CA TRP A 66 -1.19 -1.21 2.71
C TRP A 66 -1.32 -2.58 2.06
N GLU A 67 -2.44 -2.87 1.40
CA GLU A 67 -2.63 -4.11 0.62
C GLU A 67 -1.57 -4.27 -0.46
N ILE A 68 -1.32 -3.22 -1.27
CA ILE A 68 -0.27 -3.23 -2.32
C ILE A 68 1.11 -3.51 -1.71
N LYS A 69 1.39 -2.93 -0.53
CA LYS A 69 2.66 -3.15 0.16
C LYS A 69 2.74 -4.59 0.66
N ASN A 70 1.65 -5.11 1.21
CA ASN A 70 1.60 -6.46 1.77
C ASN A 70 1.73 -7.53 0.70
N GLU A 71 1.10 -7.35 -0.46
CA GLU A 71 1.23 -8.25 -1.63
C GLU A 71 2.68 -8.40 -2.10
N ARG A 72 3.51 -7.36 -1.89
CA ARG A 72 4.93 -7.37 -2.25
C ARG A 72 5.84 -7.86 -1.12
N ARG A 73 5.30 -8.07 0.09
CA ARG A 73 6.11 -8.56 1.21
C ARG A 73 6.32 -10.05 1.02
N PRO A 74 7.57 -10.52 0.97
CA PRO A 74 7.83 -11.95 1.01
C PRO A 74 7.42 -12.50 2.39
N ASP A 75 7.24 -13.81 2.45
CA ASP A 75 7.11 -14.51 3.73
C ASP A 75 8.36 -14.24 4.58
N ALA A 76 8.14 -14.05 5.88
CA ALA A 76 9.22 -13.70 6.79
C ALA A 76 10.33 -14.77 6.82
N GLY A 77 9.98 -16.04 6.60
CA GLY A 77 10.92 -17.16 6.61
C GLY A 77 11.40 -17.57 8.01
N PHE A 78 10.90 -16.91 9.06
CA PHE A 78 11.15 -17.26 10.46
C PHE A 78 9.91 -16.99 11.29
N TYR A 79 9.79 -17.69 12.42
CA TYR A 79 8.82 -17.39 13.47
C TYR A 79 9.58 -17.21 14.78
N VAL A 80 9.08 -16.31 15.64
CA VAL A 80 9.69 -16.05 16.95
C VAL A 80 8.99 -16.94 17.97
N GLU A 81 9.66 -18.00 18.42
CA GLU A 81 9.11 -18.95 19.41
C GLU A 81 8.86 -18.30 20.77
N LYS A 82 9.84 -17.54 21.26
CA LYS A 82 9.74 -16.84 22.54
C LYS A 82 10.54 -15.56 22.46
N ALA A 83 9.86 -14.42 22.65
CA ALA A 83 10.55 -13.14 22.75
C ALA A 83 11.23 -13.03 24.13
N ALA A 84 12.51 -12.63 24.15
CA ALA A 84 13.16 -12.24 25.39
C ALA A 84 12.45 -11.02 26.01
N PRO A 85 12.43 -10.87 27.35
CA PRO A 85 11.89 -9.68 28.00
C PRO A 85 12.58 -8.43 27.44
N ARG A 86 11.82 -7.56 26.76
CA ARG A 86 12.30 -6.24 26.36
C ARG A 86 11.89 -5.24 27.42
N ASP A 87 12.84 -4.43 27.89
CA ASP A 87 12.62 -3.45 28.97
C ASP A 87 11.51 -2.43 28.63
N GLY A 88 11.22 -2.20 27.34
CA GLY A 88 10.11 -1.36 26.88
C GLY A 88 8.72 -1.87 27.26
N GLY A 89 8.57 -3.16 27.58
CA GLY A 89 7.32 -3.72 28.11
C GLY A 89 7.11 -3.47 29.60
N ALA A 90 8.12 -2.99 30.33
CA ALA A 90 7.99 -2.68 31.75
C ALA A 90 7.07 -1.47 31.99
N VAL A 91 7.11 -0.47 31.10
CA VAL A 91 6.25 0.72 31.19
C VAL A 91 4.78 0.35 30.95
N LEU A 92 4.50 -0.46 29.93
CA LEU A 92 3.16 -0.95 29.62
C LEU A 92 2.63 -1.90 30.68
N ARG A 93 3.47 -2.82 31.21
CA ARG A 93 3.11 -3.67 32.35
C ARG A 93 2.81 -2.86 33.60
N ARG A 94 3.62 -1.84 33.91
CA ARG A 94 3.40 -0.94 35.04
C ARG A 94 2.13 -0.11 34.88
N LEU A 95 1.83 0.38 33.67
CA LEU A 95 0.59 1.09 33.36
C LEU A 95 -0.65 0.19 33.49
N ARG A 96 -0.57 -1.06 33.04
CA ARG A 96 -1.65 -2.05 33.13
C ARG A 96 -1.91 -2.49 34.58
N GLN A 97 -0.84 -2.63 35.36
CA GLN A 97 -0.89 -2.93 36.79
C GLN A 97 -1.45 -1.76 37.62
N LEU A 98 -1.13 -0.51 37.26
CA LEU A 98 -1.75 0.69 37.84
C LEU A 98 -3.23 0.85 37.46
N ARG A 99 -3.66 0.26 36.33
CA ARG A 99 -5.06 0.25 35.88
C ARG A 99 -5.86 -0.97 36.37
N GLY A 100 -5.23 -1.95 37.01
CA GLY A 100 -5.89 -3.12 37.59
C GLY A 100 -6.47 -4.11 36.57
N GLU A 101 -5.88 -4.23 35.38
CA GLU A 101 -6.46 -4.96 34.22
C GLU A 101 -5.95 -6.41 34.03
N ASP A 102 -5.22 -7.00 34.98
CA ASP A 102 -4.69 -8.36 34.82
C ASP A 102 -5.77 -9.43 35.12
N VAL A 103 -6.47 -9.89 34.09
CA VAL A 103 -7.41 -11.03 34.15
C VAL A 103 -6.75 -12.27 33.52
N VAL A 104 -6.42 -13.22 34.39
CA VAL A 104 -6.14 -14.66 34.21
C VAL A 104 -5.91 -15.20 32.79
N ASP A 105 -4.63 -15.46 32.46
CA ASP A 105 -4.25 -16.51 31.49
C ASP A 105 -4.25 -17.86 32.23
N GLU A 106 -5.41 -18.53 32.30
CA GLU A 106 -5.48 -19.96 32.57
C GLU A 106 -6.17 -20.70 31.40
N GLU A 107 -5.52 -21.77 30.96
CA GLU A 107 -5.99 -22.84 30.06
C GLU A 107 -6.24 -22.55 28.58
N VAL A 108 -5.21 -22.83 27.76
CA VAL A 108 -5.34 -23.83 26.67
C VAL A 108 -4.07 -24.68 26.63
N LYS A 109 -4.11 -25.83 27.30
CA LYS A 109 -3.19 -26.96 27.09
C LYS A 109 -4.03 -28.12 26.55
N LEU A 110 -3.60 -28.62 25.38
CA LEU A 110 -4.15 -29.69 24.53
C LEU A 110 -5.25 -29.27 23.54
#